data_AF-A0A7L4MU25-F1
#
_entry.id   AF-A0A7L4MU25-F1
#
_cell.length_a   1.000
_cell.length_b   1.000
_cell.length_c   1.000
_cell.angle_alpha   90.00
_cell.angle_beta   90.00
_cell.angle_gamma   90.00
#
_symmetry.space_group_name_H-M   'P 1'
#
loop_
_entity.id
_entity.type
_entity.pdbx_description
1 polymer ?
#
loop_
_entity_poly.entity_id
_entity_poly.type
_entity_poly.pdbx_seq_one_letter_code
_entity_poly.pdbx_strand_id
1 'polypeptide(L)'
;SRCQNWEGGIGGVPGMEAHGGYTFCGVAALAILGKEHLLDLRSLLRWVTSRQMHFEGGFQGRCNKLVDGCYSFWQAGLLPLLHRALHARGDTGLSMRRWMFDQLALQEYILLCCQCPAGGLLDKPGKSRDFYHTCYCLSGLAIAQHFGSGDLHQELVLGIPENRLRTTHPVYNIGPEKVTRAVLHFLQQP
;
A
#
# COMPACT_ATOMS: atom_id res chain seq x y z
N SER A 1 -9.45 -10.68 -14.33
CA SER A 1 -10.46 -10.30 -13.31
C SER A 1 -11.52 -9.44 -13.98
N ARG A 2 -12.82 -9.66 -13.75
CA ARG A 2 -13.90 -8.84 -14.35
C ARG A 2 -14.09 -7.48 -13.68
N CYS A 3 -13.46 -7.26 -12.52
CA CYS A 3 -13.60 -6.02 -11.75
C CYS A 3 -12.53 -4.97 -12.10
N GLN A 4 -11.45 -5.34 -12.80
CA GLN A 4 -10.52 -4.35 -13.36
C GLN A 4 -11.22 -3.62 -14.51
N ASN A 5 -11.19 -2.29 -14.48
CA ASN A 5 -11.92 -1.47 -15.45
C ASN A 5 -10.97 -0.67 -16.37
N TRP A 6 -11.54 0.22 -17.19
CA TRP A 6 -10.82 1.04 -18.17
C TRP A 6 -9.79 2.00 -17.56
N GLU A 7 -9.92 2.33 -16.27
CA GLU A 7 -8.98 3.19 -15.56
C GLU A 7 -7.67 2.44 -15.24
N GLY A 8 -7.73 1.10 -15.17
CA GLY A 8 -6.64 0.21 -14.80
C GLY A 8 -6.72 -0.32 -13.36
N GLY A 9 -7.42 0.36 -12.46
CA GLY A 9 -7.72 -0.13 -11.12
C GLY A 9 -8.92 -1.08 -11.07
N ILE A 10 -9.32 -1.50 -9.86
CA ILE A 10 -10.39 -2.47 -9.64
C ILE A 10 -11.55 -1.80 -8.89
N GLY A 11 -12.78 -2.02 -9.36
CA GLY A 11 -14.01 -1.64 -8.67
C GLY A 11 -14.55 -2.73 -7.75
N GLY A 12 -15.52 -2.40 -6.90
CA GLY A 12 -16.12 -3.38 -5.97
C GLY A 12 -16.81 -4.55 -6.66
N VAL A 13 -17.38 -4.31 -7.85
CA VAL A 13 -18.00 -5.31 -8.73
C VAL A 13 -17.72 -4.95 -10.20
N PRO A 14 -17.93 -5.86 -11.17
CA PRO A 14 -17.70 -5.57 -12.58
C PRO A 14 -18.46 -4.32 -13.06
N GLY A 15 -17.76 -3.43 -13.78
CA GLY A 15 -18.32 -2.18 -14.31
C GLY A 15 -18.24 -0.98 -13.38
N MET A 16 -17.87 -1.15 -12.10
CA MET A 16 -17.73 -0.04 -11.16
C MET A 16 -16.41 0.72 -11.31
N GLU A 17 -16.42 1.97 -10.85
CA GLU A 17 -15.25 2.85 -10.74
C GLU A 17 -14.13 2.21 -9.92
N ALA A 18 -12.89 2.41 -10.35
CA ALA A 18 -11.71 1.89 -9.69
C ALA A 18 -11.49 2.61 -8.34
N HIS A 19 -11.24 1.85 -7.27
CA HIS A 19 -11.14 2.39 -5.91
C HIS A 19 -10.04 1.72 -5.11
N GLY A 20 -9.20 2.49 -4.41
CA GLY A 20 -8.01 1.99 -3.69
C GLY A 20 -8.27 0.78 -2.81
N GLY A 21 -9.29 0.85 -1.95
CA GLY A 21 -9.70 -0.28 -1.11
C GLY A 21 -10.04 -1.55 -1.89
N TYR A 22 -10.90 -1.47 -2.92
CA TYR A 22 -11.28 -2.64 -3.73
C TYR A 22 -10.12 -3.14 -4.60
N THR A 23 -9.27 -2.24 -5.10
CA THR A 23 -8.02 -2.58 -5.77
C THR A 23 -7.09 -3.36 -4.88
N PHE A 24 -6.86 -2.91 -3.65
CA PHE A 24 -6.06 -3.68 -2.69
C PHE A 24 -6.66 -5.06 -2.45
N CYS A 25 -7.95 -5.15 -2.14
CA CYS A 25 -8.62 -6.43 -1.91
C CYS A 25 -8.46 -7.38 -3.10
N GLY A 26 -8.69 -6.91 -4.32
CA GLY A 26 -8.59 -7.72 -5.53
C GLY A 26 -7.16 -8.19 -5.83
N VAL A 27 -6.17 -7.30 -5.68
CA VAL A 27 -4.76 -7.61 -5.96
C VAL A 27 -4.19 -8.52 -4.88
N ALA A 28 -4.43 -8.24 -3.60
CA ALA A 28 -3.98 -9.08 -2.50
C ALA A 28 -4.60 -10.48 -2.56
N ALA A 29 -5.90 -10.59 -2.86
CA ALA A 29 -6.55 -11.89 -3.05
C ALA A 29 -5.91 -12.69 -4.20
N LEU A 30 -5.65 -12.05 -5.35
CA LEU A 30 -4.97 -12.72 -6.46
C LEU A 30 -3.52 -13.10 -6.13
N ALA A 31 -2.83 -12.32 -5.29
CA ALA A 31 -1.49 -12.65 -4.82
C ALA A 31 -1.46 -13.86 -3.88
N ILE A 32 -2.51 -14.05 -3.06
CA ILE A 32 -2.71 -15.26 -2.27
C ILE A 32 -2.96 -16.47 -3.18
N LEU A 33 -3.76 -16.28 -4.24
CA LEU A 33 -4.12 -17.34 -5.18
C LEU A 33 -3.04 -17.66 -6.24
N GLY A 34 -1.96 -16.86 -6.32
CA GLY A 34 -0.96 -16.97 -7.39
C GLY A 34 -1.54 -16.68 -8.79
N LYS A 35 -2.52 -15.77 -8.87
CA LYS A 35 -3.29 -15.45 -10.08
C LYS A 35 -3.18 -13.98 -10.49
N GLU A 36 -2.10 -13.30 -10.12
CA GLU A 36 -1.84 -11.90 -10.48
C GLU A 36 -1.77 -11.69 -12.01
N HIS A 37 -1.48 -12.73 -12.78
CA HIS A 37 -1.50 -12.73 -14.24
C HIS A 37 -2.89 -12.51 -14.87
N LEU A 38 -3.96 -12.63 -14.09
CA LEU A 38 -5.31 -12.33 -14.54
C LEU A 38 -5.63 -10.83 -14.57
N LEU A 39 -4.69 -9.98 -14.17
CA LEU A 39 -4.79 -8.52 -14.24
C LEU A 39 -3.82 -7.98 -15.30
N ASP A 40 -4.22 -6.88 -15.93
CA ASP A 40 -3.29 -6.02 -16.63
C ASP A 40 -2.51 -5.19 -15.61
N LEU A 41 -1.31 -5.66 -15.26
CA LEU A 41 -0.45 -5.02 -14.26
C LEU A 41 0.08 -3.66 -14.72
N ARG A 42 0.17 -3.40 -16.02
CA ARG A 42 0.70 -2.15 -16.55
C ARG A 42 -0.30 -1.02 -16.36
N SER A 43 -1.56 -1.24 -16.74
CA SER A 43 -2.61 -0.24 -16.51
C SER A 43 -2.89 -0.05 -15.03
N LEU A 44 -2.83 -1.12 -14.23
CA LEU A 44 -2.95 -1.06 -12.78
C LEU A 44 -1.82 -0.24 -12.13
N LEU A 45 -0.56 -0.48 -12.51
CA LEU A 45 0.58 0.30 -12.01
C LEU A 45 0.41 1.78 -12.34
N ARG A 46 0.10 2.11 -13.60
CA ARG A 46 -0.18 3.50 -14.00
C ARG A 46 -1.33 4.10 -13.20
N TRP A 47 -2.39 3.34 -12.95
CA TRP A 47 -3.54 3.80 -12.19
C TRP A 47 -3.14 4.16 -10.77
N VAL A 48 -2.50 3.26 -10.03
CA VAL A 48 -2.18 3.50 -8.61
C VAL A 48 -1.15 4.60 -8.41
N THR A 49 -0.13 4.70 -9.27
CA THR A 49 0.86 5.79 -9.16
C THR A 49 0.22 7.16 -9.42
N SER A 50 -0.80 7.21 -10.27
CA SER A 50 -1.58 8.44 -10.51
C SER A 50 -2.52 8.81 -9.35
N ARG A 51 -2.59 7.99 -8.28
CA ARG A 51 -3.39 8.28 -7.08
C ARG A 51 -2.61 8.98 -5.99
N GLN A 52 -1.28 9.08 -6.10
CA GLN A 52 -0.51 9.91 -5.20
C GLN A 52 -0.71 11.38 -5.59
N MET A 53 -1.06 12.19 -4.61
CA MET A 53 -1.35 13.60 -4.81
C MET A 53 -0.04 14.38 -4.92
N HIS A 54 0.14 15.10 -6.03
CA HIS A 54 1.41 15.81 -6.31
C HIS A 54 1.74 16.88 -5.25
N PHE A 55 0.73 17.57 -4.74
CA PHE A 55 0.92 18.63 -3.75
C PHE A 55 0.90 18.08 -2.32
N GLU A 56 -0.14 17.32 -1.96
CA GLU A 56 -0.32 16.84 -0.60
C GLU A 56 0.62 15.69 -0.21
N GLY A 57 1.18 14.95 -1.17
CA GLY A 57 2.06 13.79 -0.94
C GLY A 57 1.35 12.49 -0.52
N GLY A 58 0.16 12.62 0.09
CA GLY A 58 -0.74 11.50 0.39
C GLY A 58 -1.44 10.91 -0.83
N PHE A 59 -2.37 9.98 -0.61
CA PHE A 59 -3.12 9.32 -1.68
C PHE A 59 -4.60 9.66 -1.67
N GLN A 60 -5.22 9.73 -2.85
CA GLN A 60 -6.67 9.72 -3.03
C GLN A 60 -7.19 8.30 -3.28
N GLY A 61 -8.41 7.99 -2.85
CA GLY A 61 -9.02 6.67 -3.09
C GLY A 61 -9.41 6.42 -4.53
N ARG A 62 -9.75 7.47 -5.28
CA ARG A 62 -10.25 7.44 -6.66
C ARG A 62 -9.86 8.72 -7.38
N CYS A 63 -9.89 8.70 -8.72
CA CYS A 63 -9.59 9.87 -9.53
C CYS A 63 -10.50 11.06 -9.17
N ASN A 64 -9.95 12.28 -9.15
CA ASN A 64 -10.67 13.51 -8.82
C ASN A 64 -11.35 13.53 -7.44
N LYS A 65 -10.84 12.76 -6.47
CA LYS A 65 -11.26 12.82 -5.06
C LYS A 65 -10.15 13.38 -4.18
N LEU A 66 -10.51 13.76 -2.95
CA LEU A 66 -9.56 14.34 -2.01
C LEU A 66 -8.55 13.29 -1.52
N VAL A 67 -7.41 13.78 -1.06
CA VAL A 67 -6.43 13.01 -0.27
C VAL A 67 -7.09 12.46 1.01
N ASP A 68 -6.66 11.29 1.48
CA ASP A 68 -7.08 10.72 2.75
C ASP A 68 -6.00 9.75 3.30
N GLY A 69 -5.68 9.90 4.59
CA GLY A 69 -4.65 9.17 5.30
C GLY A 69 -4.80 7.65 5.26
N CYS A 70 -6.02 7.09 5.21
CA CYS A 70 -6.18 5.64 5.16
C CYS A 70 -5.71 5.04 3.83
N TYR A 71 -5.74 5.81 2.73
CA TYR A 71 -5.22 5.36 1.44
C TYR A 71 -3.70 5.28 1.40
N SER A 72 -3.01 5.78 2.44
CA SER A 72 -1.59 5.51 2.66
C SER A 72 -1.28 4.01 2.69
N PHE A 73 -2.21 3.18 3.18
CA PHE A 73 -2.08 1.72 3.07
C PHE A 73 -2.76 1.18 1.80
N TRP A 74 -4.04 1.52 1.60
CA TRP A 74 -4.82 0.90 0.51
C TRP A 74 -4.25 1.15 -0.89
N GLN A 75 -3.64 2.32 -1.12
CA GLN A 75 -2.97 2.61 -2.39
C GLN A 75 -1.50 2.22 -2.33
N ALA A 76 -0.74 2.71 -1.33
CA ALA A 76 0.71 2.47 -1.32
C ALA A 76 1.07 0.97 -1.17
N GLY A 77 0.24 0.20 -0.47
CA GLY A 77 0.39 -1.25 -0.31
C GLY A 77 0.24 -2.06 -1.59
N LEU A 78 -0.32 -1.47 -2.66
CA LEU A 78 -0.32 -2.10 -3.98
C LEU A 78 1.07 -2.15 -4.61
N LEU A 79 1.96 -1.19 -4.30
CA LEU A 79 3.25 -1.08 -4.97
C LEU A 79 4.22 -2.22 -4.59
N PRO A 80 4.30 -2.67 -3.32
CA PRO A 80 5.03 -3.90 -2.99
C PRO A 80 4.45 -5.15 -3.67
N LEU A 81 3.11 -5.25 -3.79
CA LEU A 81 2.46 -6.38 -4.46
C LEU A 81 2.76 -6.40 -5.96
N LEU A 82 2.67 -5.23 -6.61
CA LEU A 82 3.02 -5.05 -8.02
C LEU A 82 4.51 -5.30 -8.26
N HIS A 83 5.39 -4.83 -7.38
CA HIS A 83 6.82 -5.09 -7.46
C HIS A 83 7.11 -6.58 -7.45
N ARG A 84 6.54 -7.33 -6.48
CA ARG A 84 6.66 -8.80 -6.45
C ARG A 84 6.13 -9.45 -7.74
N ALA A 85 4.96 -9.05 -8.20
CA ALA A 85 4.32 -9.63 -9.37
C ALA A 85 5.10 -9.37 -10.68
N LEU A 86 5.67 -8.18 -10.83
CA LEU A 86 6.53 -7.81 -11.97
C LEU A 86 7.90 -8.49 -11.88
N HIS A 87 8.48 -8.57 -10.68
CA HIS A 87 9.75 -9.27 -10.44
C HIS A 87 9.63 -10.76 -10.79
N ALA A 88 8.52 -11.41 -10.40
CA ALA A 88 8.25 -12.80 -10.76
C ALA A 88 8.12 -13.04 -12.29
N ARG A 89 7.89 -11.98 -13.08
CA ARG A 89 7.89 -12.03 -14.55
C ARG A 89 9.24 -11.68 -15.17
N GLY A 90 10.28 -11.44 -14.36
CA GLY A 90 11.62 -11.09 -14.84
C GLY A 90 11.75 -9.65 -15.34
N ASP A 91 10.93 -8.71 -14.84
CA ASP A 91 11.04 -7.31 -15.22
C ASP A 91 12.35 -6.68 -14.72
N THR A 92 13.24 -6.34 -15.64
CA THR A 92 14.57 -5.77 -15.37
C THR A 92 14.54 -4.25 -15.14
N GLY A 93 13.39 -3.59 -15.35
CA GLY A 93 13.21 -2.17 -15.12
C GLY A 93 12.88 -1.81 -13.67
N LEU A 94 12.69 -2.81 -12.80
CA LEU A 94 12.34 -2.59 -11.40
C LEU A 94 13.50 -1.98 -10.60
N SER A 95 13.14 -1.05 -9.71
CA SER A 95 14.09 -0.46 -8.77
C SER A 95 14.55 -1.48 -7.75
N MET A 96 15.84 -1.48 -7.44
CA MET A 96 16.44 -2.33 -6.41
C MET A 96 16.50 -1.65 -5.03
N ARG A 97 15.89 -0.47 -4.88
CA ARG A 97 16.02 0.35 -3.65
C ARG A 97 14.75 1.02 -3.16
N ARG A 98 13.75 1.19 -4.03
CA ARG A 98 12.58 2.04 -3.75
C ARG A 98 11.33 1.45 -4.36
N TRP A 99 10.20 1.71 -3.73
CA TRP A 99 8.89 1.46 -4.32
C TRP A 99 8.57 2.46 -5.42
N MET A 100 7.62 2.10 -6.30
CA MET A 100 7.21 2.92 -7.44
C MET A 100 6.24 4.06 -7.04
N PHE A 101 6.51 4.74 -5.93
CA PHE A 101 5.81 5.95 -5.48
C PHE A 101 6.76 6.83 -4.68
N ASP A 102 6.41 8.09 -4.43
CA ASP A 102 7.23 8.99 -3.63
C ASP A 102 7.10 8.63 -2.14
N GLN A 103 8.05 7.82 -1.67
CA GLN A 103 8.11 7.35 -0.30
C GLN A 103 8.36 8.47 0.72
N LEU A 104 9.03 9.57 0.35
CA LEU A 104 9.27 10.68 1.27
C LEU A 104 8.03 11.55 1.39
N ALA A 105 7.41 11.90 0.26
CA ALA A 105 6.19 12.71 0.27
C ALA A 105 5.04 12.04 1.05
N LEU A 106 4.92 10.71 0.97
CA LEU A 106 3.93 9.99 1.77
C LEU A 106 4.24 10.06 3.28
N GLN A 107 5.52 9.95 3.67
CA GLN A 107 5.93 10.10 5.06
C GLN A 107 5.67 11.51 5.57
N GLU A 108 6.01 12.54 4.78
CA GLU A 108 5.72 13.95 5.10
C GLU A 108 4.23 14.16 5.34
N TYR A 109 3.37 13.69 4.43
CA TYR A 109 1.92 13.81 4.58
C TYR A 109 1.41 13.17 5.88
N ILE A 110 1.87 11.96 6.20
CA ILE A 110 1.42 11.25 7.40
C ILE A 110 1.91 11.96 8.66
N LEU A 111 3.20 12.29 8.73
CA LEU A 111 3.83 12.88 9.91
C LEU A 111 3.38 14.32 10.16
N LEU A 112 3.13 15.11 9.12
CA LEU A 112 2.76 16.53 9.25
C LEU A 112 1.25 16.74 9.30
N CYS A 113 0.45 15.93 8.58
CA CYS A 113 -0.98 16.22 8.37
C CYS A 113 -1.93 15.22 9.03
N CYS A 114 -1.48 13.99 9.32
CA CYS A 114 -2.37 12.92 9.77
C CYS A 114 -2.26 12.59 11.26
N GLN A 115 -1.55 13.38 12.06
CA GLN A 115 -1.39 13.13 13.50
C GLN A 115 -2.31 14.02 14.33
N CYS A 116 -3.03 13.43 15.28
CA CYS A 116 -3.75 14.18 16.31
C CYS A 116 -2.79 14.50 17.47
N PRO A 117 -2.66 15.76 17.93
CA PRO A 117 -1.79 16.12 19.05
C PRO A 117 -2.09 15.36 20.36
N ALA A 118 -3.32 14.89 20.55
CA ALA A 118 -3.73 14.11 21.72
C ALA A 118 -3.49 12.59 21.57
N GLY A 119 -2.82 12.16 20.49
CA GLY A 119 -2.60 10.75 20.12
C GLY A 119 -3.62 10.23 19.09
N GLY A 120 -3.23 9.21 18.32
CA GLY A 120 -4.01 8.67 17.21
C GLY A 120 -3.80 9.43 15.89
N LEU A 121 -4.16 8.79 14.78
CA LEU A 121 -4.09 9.37 13.44
C LEU A 121 -5.48 9.54 12.83
N LEU A 122 -5.55 10.29 11.74
CA LEU A 122 -6.78 10.81 11.15
C LEU A 122 -6.70 10.85 9.62
N ASP A 123 -7.84 11.12 8.99
CA ASP A 123 -7.99 11.27 7.54
C ASP A 123 -7.10 12.41 6.97
N LYS A 124 -7.40 13.65 7.39
CA LYS A 124 -6.72 14.89 6.96
C LYS A 124 -6.95 16.01 7.99
N PRO A 125 -6.18 17.11 7.98
CA PRO A 125 -6.37 18.22 8.90
C PRO A 125 -7.84 18.69 8.98
N GLY A 126 -8.33 18.90 10.20
CA GLY A 126 -9.72 19.26 10.46
C GLY A 126 -10.68 18.06 10.64
N LYS A 127 -10.23 16.81 10.46
CA LYS A 127 -11.00 15.61 10.79
C LYS A 127 -10.66 15.07 12.18
N SER A 128 -11.62 14.37 12.79
CA SER A 128 -11.42 13.69 14.07
C SER A 128 -10.54 12.45 13.91
N ARG A 129 -9.80 12.10 14.96
CA ARG A 129 -9.06 10.83 15.05
C ARG A 129 -10.01 9.65 15.20
N ASP A 130 -9.58 8.50 14.72
CA ASP A 130 -10.21 7.21 14.99
C ASP A 130 -9.19 6.06 14.87
N PHE A 131 -9.59 4.87 15.32
CA PHE A 131 -8.71 3.69 15.29
C PHE A 131 -8.45 3.18 13.87
N TYR A 132 -9.37 3.41 12.95
CA TYR A 132 -9.25 2.99 11.56
C TYR A 132 -8.11 3.74 10.87
N HIS A 133 -8.12 5.08 10.91
CA HIS A 133 -7.04 5.92 10.38
C HIS A 133 -5.74 5.71 11.15
N THR A 134 -5.80 5.55 12.48
CA THR A 134 -4.62 5.17 13.27
C THR A 134 -3.95 3.92 12.72
N CYS A 135 -4.71 2.86 12.44
CA CYS A 135 -4.16 1.64 11.85
C CYS A 135 -3.57 1.90 10.46
N TYR A 136 -4.36 2.43 9.52
CA TYR A 136 -3.96 2.47 8.12
C TYR A 136 -2.93 3.58 7.78
N CYS A 137 -2.90 4.69 8.52
CA CYS A 137 -1.81 5.65 8.40
C CYS A 137 -0.49 5.05 8.87
N LEU A 138 -0.47 4.31 10.00
CA LEU A 138 0.75 3.65 10.48
C LEU A 138 1.20 2.52 9.55
N SER A 139 0.26 1.71 9.04
CA SER A 139 0.57 0.67 8.05
C SER A 139 1.15 1.27 6.77
N GLY A 140 0.61 2.38 6.28
CA GLY A 140 1.14 3.10 5.12
C GLY A 140 2.52 3.71 5.38
N LEU A 141 2.73 4.28 6.57
CA LEU A 141 4.03 4.80 7.01
C LEU A 141 5.09 3.70 7.04
N ALA A 142 4.76 2.52 7.58
CA ALA A 142 5.65 1.36 7.55
C ALA A 142 6.00 0.92 6.12
N ILE A 143 5.03 0.88 5.19
CA ILE A 143 5.29 0.57 3.78
C ILE A 143 6.24 1.60 3.15
N ALA A 144 6.03 2.89 3.44
CA ALA A 144 6.86 3.97 2.90
C ALA A 144 8.30 3.94 3.44
N GLN A 145 8.50 3.45 4.66
CA GLN A 145 9.82 3.36 5.28
C GLN A 145 10.65 2.18 4.79
N HIS A 146 10.01 1.08 4.41
CA HIS A 146 10.68 -0.22 4.23
C HIS A 146 10.52 -0.75 2.82
N PHE A 147 11.64 -0.82 2.08
CA PHE A 147 11.72 -1.51 0.80
C PHE A 147 12.38 -2.89 0.99
N GLY A 148 11.81 -3.91 0.33
CA GLY A 148 12.33 -5.28 0.38
C GLY A 148 12.08 -6.05 -0.92
N SER A 149 13.11 -6.66 -1.50
CA SER A 149 12.97 -7.48 -2.72
C SER A 149 14.06 -8.57 -2.74
N GLY A 150 13.69 -9.83 -2.48
CA GLY A 150 14.66 -10.90 -2.26
C GLY A 150 15.53 -10.61 -1.03
N ASP A 151 16.85 -10.69 -1.19
CA ASP A 151 17.80 -10.38 -0.11
C ASP A 151 18.04 -8.86 0.07
N LEU A 152 17.52 -8.03 -0.84
CA LEU A 152 17.68 -6.58 -0.76
C LEU A 152 16.70 -5.96 0.22
N HIS A 153 17.25 -5.17 1.14
CA HIS A 153 16.51 -4.43 2.15
C HIS A 153 17.04 -3.00 2.18
N GLN A 154 16.15 -2.03 2.09
CA GLN A 154 16.49 -0.60 2.17
C GLN A 154 15.49 0.11 3.06
N GLU A 155 15.99 1.00 3.92
CA GLU A 155 15.16 1.79 4.81
C GLU A 155 15.28 3.27 4.47
N LEU A 156 14.16 3.96 4.55
CA LEU A 156 14.06 5.39 4.33
C LEU A 156 13.16 5.97 5.42
N VAL A 157 13.76 6.35 6.55
CA VAL A 157 13.03 6.90 7.69
C VAL A 157 13.18 8.43 7.68
N LEU A 158 12.07 9.13 7.53
CA LEU A 158 12.05 10.59 7.57
C LEU A 158 11.97 11.12 9.01
N GLY A 159 12.76 12.16 9.29
CA GLY A 159 12.77 12.84 10.59
C GLY A 159 13.69 12.14 11.60
N ILE A 160 13.24 12.07 12.85
CA ILE A 160 14.02 11.44 13.92
C ILE A 160 14.05 9.90 13.74
N PRO A 161 15.15 9.21 14.10
CA PRO A 161 15.27 7.76 13.94
C PRO A 161 14.15 6.94 14.61
N GLU A 162 13.57 7.47 15.69
CA GLU A 162 12.48 6.85 16.46
C GLU A 162 11.15 6.81 15.71
N ASN A 163 11.02 7.55 14.59
CA ASN A 163 9.89 7.44 13.68
C ASN A 163 9.81 6.07 12.99
N ARG A 164 10.88 5.27 13.06
CA ARG A 164 10.94 3.93 12.45
C ARG A 164 9.87 3.02 13.03
N LEU A 165 8.93 2.61 12.20
CA LEU A 165 7.96 1.58 12.52
C LEU A 165 8.51 0.19 12.20
N ARG A 166 7.88 -0.84 12.78
CA ARG A 166 8.09 -2.22 12.33
C ARG A 166 7.51 -2.41 10.93
N THR A 167 8.09 -3.33 10.17
CA THR A 167 7.57 -3.73 8.85
C THR A 167 6.18 -4.36 8.96
N THR A 168 5.39 -4.19 7.90
CA THR A 168 4.09 -4.88 7.73
C THR A 168 4.10 -5.69 6.44
N HIS A 169 3.47 -6.85 6.46
CA HIS A 169 3.35 -7.71 5.29
C HIS A 169 2.34 -7.11 4.31
N PRO A 170 2.69 -6.84 3.05
CA PRO A 170 1.85 -6.06 2.14
C PRO A 170 0.53 -6.74 1.75
N VAL A 171 0.45 -8.07 1.85
CA VAL A 171 -0.82 -8.81 1.63
C VAL A 171 -1.76 -8.77 2.84
N TYR A 172 -1.22 -8.96 4.05
CA TYR A 172 -2.02 -9.30 5.24
C TYR A 172 -2.11 -8.15 6.27
N ASN A 173 -1.32 -7.10 6.07
CA ASN A 173 -1.19 -5.95 6.97
C ASN A 173 -0.92 -6.30 8.44
N ILE A 174 -0.09 -7.31 8.67
CA ILE A 174 0.44 -7.67 9.98
C ILE A 174 1.95 -7.90 9.86
N GLY A 175 2.67 -7.95 10.98
CA GLY A 175 4.12 -8.19 10.97
C GLY A 175 4.50 -9.42 10.13
N PRO A 176 5.49 -9.34 9.21
CA PRO A 176 5.90 -10.48 8.39
C PRO A 176 6.25 -11.73 9.21
N GLU A 177 6.83 -11.55 10.40
CA GLU A 177 7.11 -12.64 11.34
C GLU A 177 5.85 -13.33 11.87
N LYS A 178 4.75 -12.58 12.01
CA LYS A 178 3.45 -13.12 12.43
C LYS A 178 2.81 -13.93 11.32
N VAL A 179 2.93 -13.48 10.07
CA VAL A 179 2.49 -14.24 8.89
C VAL A 179 3.22 -15.57 8.83
N THR A 180 4.55 -15.56 8.83
CA THR A 180 5.37 -16.78 8.76
C THR A 180 5.01 -17.74 9.89
N ARG A 181 4.92 -17.25 11.12
CA ARG A 181 4.58 -18.09 12.28
C ARG A 181 3.18 -18.70 12.17
N ALA A 182 2.18 -17.93 11.74
CA ALA A 182 0.81 -18.42 11.60
C ALA A 182 0.72 -19.46 10.46
N VAL A 183 1.30 -19.16 9.29
CA VAL A 183 1.30 -20.08 8.15
C VAL A 183 2.01 -21.40 8.51
N LEU A 184 3.21 -21.34 9.08
CA LEU A 184 3.95 -22.55 9.48
C LEU A 184 3.20 -23.38 10.54
N HIS A 185 2.48 -22.72 11.45
CA HIS A 185 1.67 -23.41 12.44
C HIS A 185 0.49 -24.16 11.80
N PHE A 186 -0.27 -23.50 10.92
CA PHE A 186 -1.44 -24.12 10.29
C PHE A 186 -1.07 -25.12 9.18
N LEU A 187 0.11 -25.02 8.55
CA LEU A 187 0.61 -26.04 7.62
C LEU A 187 0.93 -27.39 8.30
N GLN A 188 1.05 -27.42 9.62
CA GLN A 188 1.21 -28.65 10.40
C GLN A 188 -0.14 -29.32 10.71
N GLN A 189 -1.24 -28.64 10.41
CA GLN A 189 -2.61 -29.14 10.59
C GLN A 189 -3.14 -29.69 9.25
N PRO A 190 -4.02 -30.69 9.29
CA PRO A 190 -4.61 -31.29 8.08
C PRO A 190 -5.53 -30.32 7.32
#